data_AF-A0A2I0B347-F1
#
_entry.id   AF-A0A2I0B347-F1
#
_cell.length_a   1.000
_cell.length_b   1.000
_cell.length_c   1.000
_cell.angle_alpha   90.00
_cell.angle_beta   90.00
_cell.angle_gamma   90.00
#
_symmetry.space_group_name_H-M   'P 1'
#
loop_
_entity.id
_entity.type
_entity.pdbx_description
1 polymer ?
#
loop_
_entity_poly.entity_id
_entity_poly.type
_entity_poly.pdbx_seq_one_letter_code
_entity_poly.pdbx_strand_id
1 'polypeptide(L)'
;MEDGVIKPFQIMNGLPTFIFSKKEITNMSTKFGWIAVGKFPIKRPTMDDIRLFFISLDFVGAFQVGLYDQKYILIQFTLESDFNRVRQKGTYYMQDNVPIKIWKWEPGFRPR
;
A
#
# COMPACT_ATOMS: atom_id res chain seq x y z
N MET A 1 10.93 12.51 25.61
CA MET A 1 11.65 12.82 24.37
C MET A 1 12.72 11.75 24.25
N GLU A 2 12.47 10.71 23.45
CA GLU A 2 13.51 9.71 23.18
C GLU A 2 14.39 10.28 22.07
N ASP A 3 15.64 10.57 22.41
CA ASP A 3 16.68 10.93 21.45
C ASP A 3 16.78 9.82 20.40
N GLY A 4 16.46 10.15 19.15
CA GLY A 4 16.37 9.19 18.06
C GLY A 4 17.73 8.56 17.79
N VAL A 5 17.91 7.30 18.20
CA VAL A 5 19.11 6.51 17.90
C VAL A 5 19.26 6.41 16.38
N ILE A 6 20.26 7.09 15.82
CA ILE A 6 20.57 7.02 14.39
C ILE A 6 21.25 5.68 14.12
N LYS A 7 20.64 4.87 13.25
CA LYS A 7 21.20 3.59 12.84
C LYS A 7 22.49 3.81 12.03
N PRO A 8 23.61 3.14 12.34
CA PRO A 8 24.83 3.29 11.57
C PRO A 8 24.65 2.71 10.15
N PHE A 9 25.23 3.39 9.16
CA PHE A 9 25.35 2.87 7.80
C PHE A 9 26.69 2.15 7.61
N GLN A 10 26.76 1.29 6.60
CA GLN A 10 27.99 0.65 6.13
C GLN A 10 28.21 0.99 4.66
N ILE A 11 29.45 0.95 4.18
CA ILE A 11 29.73 1.06 2.75
C ILE A 11 29.73 -0.34 2.15
N MET A 12 28.78 -0.61 1.25
CA MET A 12 28.72 -1.85 0.48
C MET A 12 28.75 -1.50 -1.01
N ASN A 13 29.70 -2.05 -1.76
CA ASN A 13 29.90 -1.74 -3.19
C ASN A 13 30.02 -0.22 -3.47
N GLY A 14 30.69 0.52 -2.58
CA GLY A 14 30.84 1.98 -2.70
C GLY A 14 29.61 2.80 -2.32
N LEU A 15 28.53 2.18 -1.86
CA LEU A 15 27.27 2.85 -1.51
C LEU A 15 26.96 2.77 -0.01
N PRO A 16 26.53 3.88 0.62
CA PRO A 16 25.96 3.87 1.97
C PRO A 16 24.74 2.94 2.04
N THR A 17 24.81 1.96 2.93
CA THR A 17 23.82 0.90 3.07
C THR A 17 23.42 0.73 4.53
N PHE A 18 22.12 0.69 4.80
CA PHE A 18 21.56 0.37 6.11
C PHE A 18 21.09 -1.07 6.14
N ILE A 19 21.46 -1.83 7.18
CA ILE A 19 21.09 -3.23 7.33
C ILE A 19 19.99 -3.36 8.38
N PHE A 20 18.77 -3.68 7.97
CA PHE A 20 17.65 -3.90 8.87
C PHE A 20 17.43 -5.39 9.14
N SER A 21 17.33 -5.75 10.41
CA SER A 21 16.92 -7.09 10.82
C SER A 21 15.44 -7.33 10.49
N LYS A 22 15.04 -8.60 10.40
CA LYS A 22 13.63 -8.98 10.21
C LYS A 22 12.72 -8.39 11.30
N LYS A 23 13.22 -8.33 12.55
CA LYS A 23 12.48 -7.75 13.68
C LYS A 23 12.24 -6.26 13.49
N GLU A 24 13.24 -5.51 13.04
CA GLU A 24 13.09 -4.08 12.75
C GLU A 24 12.12 -3.83 11.60
N ILE A 25 12.23 -4.59 10.51
CA ILE A 25 11.30 -4.49 9.37
C ILE A 25 9.87 -4.78 9.84
N THR A 26 9.67 -5.83 10.63
CA THR A 26 8.36 -6.19 11.18
C THR A 26 7.81 -5.07 12.06
N ASN A 27 8.63 -4.53 12.97
CA ASN A 27 8.22 -3.43 13.85
C ASN A 27 7.83 -2.18 13.06
N MET A 28 8.61 -1.80 12.05
CA MET A 28 8.27 -0.68 11.16
C MET A 28 6.98 -0.94 10.38
N SER A 29 6.71 -2.18 10.02
CA SER A 29 5.55 -2.59 9.22
C SER A 29 4.24 -2.58 10.01
N THR A 30 4.29 -2.65 11.35
CA THR A 30 3.08 -2.59 12.19
C THR A 30 2.25 -1.33 11.97
N LYS A 31 2.91 -0.22 11.61
CA LYS A 31 2.27 1.07 11.28
C LYS A 31 1.46 1.04 9.97
N PHE A 32 1.60 -0.02 9.18
CA PHE A 32 0.98 -0.19 7.86
C PHE A 32 0.01 -1.39 7.84
N GLY A 33 -0.58 -1.74 9.00
CA GLY A 33 -1.35 -2.98 9.18
C GLY A 33 -2.57 -3.16 8.25
N TRP A 34 -3.22 -2.07 7.85
CA TRP A 34 -4.42 -2.09 6.99
C TRP A 34 -4.16 -1.39 5.66
N ILE A 35 -3.10 -1.81 4.98
CA ILE A 35 -2.77 -1.33 3.65
C ILE A 35 -3.03 -2.40 2.61
N ALA A 36 -3.72 -2.00 1.55
CA ALA A 36 -3.91 -2.78 0.34
C ALA A 36 -3.09 -2.21 -0.81
N VAL A 37 -2.67 -3.09 -1.72
CA VAL A 37 -2.06 -2.72 -3.00
C VAL A 37 -3.06 -2.99 -4.11
N GLY A 38 -3.39 -1.97 -4.89
CA GLY A 38 -4.19 -2.11 -6.11
C GLY A 38 -3.30 -2.15 -7.35
N LYS A 39 -3.56 -3.03 -8.31
CA LYS A 39 -2.88 -3.13 -9.62
C LYS A 39 -3.86 -2.90 -10.75
N PHE A 40 -3.47 -2.04 -11.67
CA PHE A 40 -4.10 -1.89 -12.97
C PHE A 40 -3.33 -2.71 -14.01
N PRO A 41 -3.94 -3.75 -14.62
CA PRO A 41 -3.22 -4.63 -15.53
C PRO A 41 -2.90 -3.97 -16.88
N ILE A 42 -3.75 -3.04 -17.33
CA ILE A 42 -3.63 -2.40 -18.66
C ILE A 42 -3.15 -0.96 -18.50
N LYS A 43 -4.04 -0.07 -18.03
CA LYS A 43 -3.78 1.36 -17.85
C LYS A 43 -4.42 1.81 -16.55
N ARG A 44 -3.66 2.58 -15.76
CA ARG A 44 -4.19 3.23 -14.56
C ARG A 44 -4.97 4.49 -14.96
N PRO A 45 -6.18 4.70 -14.43
CA PRO A 45 -6.89 5.99 -14.52
C PRO A 45 -6.14 7.13 -13.81
N THR A 46 -6.71 8.33 -13.82
CA THR A 46 -6.17 9.44 -13.03
C THR A 46 -6.34 9.16 -11.53
N MET A 47 -5.51 9.79 -10.69
CA MET A 47 -5.67 9.61 -9.24
C MET A 47 -7.00 10.15 -8.73
N ASP A 48 -7.60 11.13 -9.40
CA ASP A 48 -8.88 11.69 -9.01
C ASP A 48 -10.02 10.72 -9.32
N ASP A 49 -10.02 10.07 -10.50
CA ASP A 49 -10.97 9.00 -10.81
C ASP A 49 -10.86 7.83 -9.82
N ILE A 50 -9.62 7.46 -9.46
CA ILE A 50 -9.36 6.40 -8.49
C ILE A 50 -9.93 6.78 -7.12
N ARG A 51 -9.70 8.01 -6.64
CA ARG A 51 -10.24 8.48 -5.36
C ARG A 51 -11.75 8.51 -5.38
N LEU A 52 -12.37 9.05 -6.43
CA LEU A 52 -13.83 9.08 -6.59
C LEU A 52 -14.43 7.67 -6.57
N PHE A 53 -13.77 6.71 -7.23
CA PHE A 53 -14.17 5.31 -7.17
C PHE A 53 -14.11 4.73 -5.74
N PHE A 54 -13.04 4.96 -4.97
CA PHE A 54 -13.00 4.45 -3.60
C PHE A 54 -13.97 5.20 -2.66
N ILE A 55 -14.26 6.47 -2.93
CA ILE A 55 -15.32 7.23 -2.22
C ILE A 55 -16.68 6.57 -2.46
N SER A 56 -16.97 6.16 -3.70
CA SER A 56 -18.27 5.56 -4.05
C SER A 56 -18.49 4.16 -3.46
N LEU A 57 -17.45 3.53 -2.89
CA LEU A 57 -17.58 2.26 -2.18
C LEU A 57 -18.17 2.41 -0.77
N ASP A 58 -18.26 3.65 -0.26
CA ASP A 58 -18.89 4.00 1.01
C ASP A 58 -18.32 3.17 2.17
N PHE A 59 -17.06 3.43 2.50
CA PHE A 59 -16.37 2.80 3.63
C PHE A 59 -16.81 3.45 4.94
N VAL A 60 -16.83 2.66 6.01
CA VAL A 60 -17.23 3.14 7.34
C VAL A 60 -16.18 4.09 7.92
N GLY A 61 -14.90 3.76 7.71
CA GLY A 61 -13.76 4.54 8.16
C GLY A 61 -13.18 5.42 7.07
N ALA A 62 -12.28 6.32 7.49
CA ALA A 62 -11.46 7.07 6.57
C ALA A 62 -10.45 6.17 5.84
N PHE A 63 -10.08 6.57 4.64
CA PHE A 63 -9.04 5.91 3.84
C PHE A 63 -8.17 6.95 3.11
N GLN A 64 -7.00 6.52 2.69
CA GLN A 64 -6.10 7.30 1.84
C GLN A 64 -5.67 6.46 0.64
N VAL A 65 -5.63 7.09 -0.54
CA VAL A 65 -5.13 6.46 -1.76
C VAL A 65 -3.91 7.22 -2.26
N GLY A 66 -2.80 6.48 -2.40
CA GLY A 66 -1.51 6.99 -2.82
C GLY A 66 -0.96 6.24 -4.02
N LEU A 67 0.00 6.86 -4.71
CA LEU A 67 0.73 6.22 -5.79
C LEU A 67 1.80 5.28 -5.25
N TYR A 68 1.90 4.08 -5.81
CA TYR A 68 3.06 3.22 -5.61
C TYR A 68 4.02 3.31 -6.81
N ASP A 69 3.47 3.12 -8.01
CA ASP A 69 4.18 3.33 -9.27
C ASP A 69 3.18 3.56 -10.43
N GLN A 70 3.59 3.36 -11.68
CA GLN A 70 2.74 3.53 -12.86
C GLN A 70 1.49 2.61 -12.88
N LYS A 71 1.60 1.39 -12.38
CA LYS A 71 0.53 0.38 -12.41
C LYS A 71 -0.10 0.12 -11.05
N TYR A 72 0.59 0.46 -9.97
CA TYR A 72 0.19 0.14 -8.61
C TYR A 72 -0.19 1.38 -7.80
N ILE A 73 -1.18 1.21 -6.94
CA ILE A 73 -1.61 2.17 -5.93
C ILE A 73 -1.53 1.53 -4.53
N LEU A 74 -1.38 2.37 -3.51
CA LEU A 74 -1.55 1.98 -2.12
C LEU A 74 -2.87 2.55 -1.60
N ILE A 75 -3.59 1.75 -0.83
CA ILE A 75 -4.83 2.14 -0.17
C ILE A 75 -4.66 1.85 1.32
N GLN A 76 -4.64 2.89 2.14
CA GLN A 76 -4.54 2.78 3.59
C GLN A 76 -5.90 3.00 4.21
N PHE A 77 -6.35 2.05 5.03
CA PHE A 77 -7.60 2.14 5.76
C PHE A 77 -7.35 2.46 7.23
N THR A 78 -8.32 3.13 7.85
CA THR A 78 -8.35 3.36 9.30
C THR A 78 -9.10 2.27 10.06
N LEU A 79 -9.88 1.43 9.38
CA LEU A 79 -10.62 0.33 9.97
C LEU A 79 -10.28 -0.99 9.29
N GLU A 80 -10.11 -2.03 10.11
CA GLU A 80 -9.86 -3.39 9.63
C GLU A 80 -11.03 -3.94 8.79
N SER A 81 -12.27 -3.60 9.14
CA SER A 81 -13.48 -4.06 8.44
C SER A 81 -13.51 -3.62 6.98
N ASP A 82 -13.18 -2.37 6.70
CA ASP A 82 -13.13 -1.82 5.33
C ASP A 82 -11.98 -2.44 4.54
N PHE A 83 -10.81 -2.56 5.16
CA PHE A 83 -9.68 -3.26 4.56
C PHE A 83 -10.04 -4.70 4.18
N ASN A 84 -10.68 -5.45 5.09
CA ASN A 84 -11.10 -6.82 4.85
C ASN A 84 -12.16 -6.91 3.75
N ARG A 85 -13.15 -6.01 3.72
CA ARG A 85 -14.15 -5.91 2.63
C ARG A 85 -13.48 -5.74 1.27
N VAL A 86 -12.50 -4.84 1.19
CA VAL A 86 -11.76 -4.58 -0.05
C VAL A 86 -10.93 -5.79 -0.47
N ARG A 87 -10.17 -6.34 0.46
CA ARG A 87 -9.28 -7.48 0.22
C ARG A 87 -10.06 -8.73 -0.21
N GLN A 88 -11.17 -9.04 0.43
CA GLN A 88 -11.94 -10.25 0.17
C GLN A 88 -12.54 -10.28 -1.24
N LYS A 89 -13.03 -9.13 -1.74
CA LYS A 89 -13.54 -9.06 -3.11
C LYS A 89 -12.43 -9.29 -4.15
N GLY A 90 -11.22 -8.83 -3.86
CA GLY A 90 -10.00 -9.10 -4.64
C GLY A 90 -9.91 -8.42 -6.01
N THR A 91 -11.02 -8.27 -6.75
CA THR A 91 -11.07 -7.51 -8.01
C THR A 91 -12.27 -6.58 -8.02
N TYR A 92 -12.04 -5.35 -8.45
CA TYR A 92 -13.08 -4.37 -8.71
C TYR A 92 -13.00 -3.89 -10.15
N TYR A 93 -14.10 -3.31 -10.62
CA TYR A 93 -14.19 -2.68 -11.91
C TYR A 93 -14.61 -1.23 -11.69
N MET A 94 -13.80 -0.31 -12.20
CA MET A 94 -14.10 1.12 -12.24
C MET A 94 -14.96 1.44 -13.47
N GLN A 95 -15.22 2.72 -13.70
CA GLN A 95 -15.83 3.21 -14.93
C GLN A 95 -15.08 2.67 -16.18
N ASP A 96 -15.83 2.50 -17.27
CA ASP A 96 -15.34 1.90 -18.53
C ASP A 96 -14.76 0.48 -18.38
N ASN A 97 -15.25 -0.25 -17.37
CA ASN A 97 -14.86 -1.63 -17.08
C ASN A 97 -13.36 -1.80 -16.81
N VAL A 98 -12.70 -0.75 -16.29
CA VAL A 98 -11.26 -0.79 -15.97
C VAL A 98 -11.05 -1.67 -14.73
N PRO A 99 -10.34 -2.82 -14.85
CA PRO A 99 -10.15 -3.71 -13.72
C PRO A 99 -9.04 -3.21 -12.79
N ILE A 100 -9.28 -3.34 -11.48
CA ILE A 100 -8.27 -3.20 -10.44
C ILE A 100 -8.24 -4.46 -9.58
N LYS A 101 -7.06 -5.09 -9.49
CA LYS A 101 -6.83 -6.24 -8.62
C LYS A 101 -6.22 -5.76 -7.31
N ILE A 102 -6.70 -6.24 -6.18
CA ILE A 102 -6.32 -5.74 -4.85
C ILE A 102 -5.80 -6.88 -3.98
N TRP A 103 -4.67 -6.64 -3.30
CA TRP A 103 -4.05 -7.55 -2.33
C TRP A 103 -3.72 -6.82 -1.04
N LYS A 104 -3.43 -7.58 0.02
CA LYS A 104 -2.79 -7.04 1.21
C LYS A 104 -1.35 -6.64 0.89
N TRP A 105 -0.92 -5.46 1.35
CA TRP A 105 0.48 -5.08 1.35
C TRP A 105 1.19 -5.78 2.52
N GLU A 106 2.35 -6.37 2.26
CA GLU A 106 3.23 -6.96 3.27
C GLU A 106 4.69 -6.70 2.89
N PRO A 107 5.62 -6.71 3.86
CA PRO A 107 7.05 -6.61 3.56
C PRO A 107 7.50 -7.70 2.59
N GLY A 108 8.12 -7.29 1.49
CA GLY A 108 8.52 -8.21 0.43
C GLY A 108 7.40 -8.56 -0.56
N PHE A 109 6.26 -7.86 -0.52
CA PHE A 109 5.20 -7.97 -1.52
C PHE A 109 5.78 -7.83 -2.93
N ARG A 110 5.62 -8.88 -3.73
CA ARG A 110 6.03 -8.92 -5.14
C ARG A 110 4.78 -9.14 -5.99
N PRO A 111 4.23 -8.09 -6.58
CA PRO A 111 3.02 -8.27 -7.37
C PRO A 111 3.34 -9.05 -8.66
N ARG A 112 2.54 -10.09 -8.93
CA ARG A 112 2.56 -10.85 -10.20
C ARG A 112 1.81 -10.09 -11.27
#